data_AF-A0AA88XKR0-F1
#
_entry.id   AF-A0AA88XKR0-F1
#
_cell.length_a   1.000
_cell.length_b   1.000
_cell.length_c   1.000
_cell.angle_alpha   90.00
_cell.angle_beta   90.00
_cell.angle_gamma   90.00
#
_symmetry.space_group_name_H-M   'P 1'
#
loop_
_entity.id
_entity.type
_entity.pdbx_description
1 polymer ?
#
loop_
_entity_poly.entity_id
_entity_poly.type
_entity_poly.pdbx_seq_one_letter_code
_entity_poly.pdbx_strand_id
1 'polypeptide(L)'
;MTGVASEQKILKSYSRRAPDLISIKDSVLRSLLLESSKTLNLTHSPLLLSQVMGRLASQRHRFALLSICNEAPSGMRCALETKMVMCSVMEEREALVRQQLKTMTVGFIGAGRMAQAMAKAFVAAEIVTPNNMRASDTMPQMLNIIKKFGVNTTSDNKEVVKNSNLIVLAVKPNIVAPVLQEVSEVMTRDKLIVSIAAGVTLNTLEQNLPRNTRVVRVMPNTPALVQEGASVLAPGSSASDDDKALVCSLFKCLGICEVGTEDQLDAVTGVSGSGPAYGFVAIEALADGGVLMGLPRDLSQRLAAQALLGAAKMVLETGKHPGQLKDEVCSPGGTSIAAMKKLERGGFRANLIEAVEACNITCS
;
A
#
# COMPACT_ATOMS: atom_id res chain seq x y z
N MET A 1 22.65 39.25 8.01
CA MET A 1 23.88 38.59 7.53
C MET A 1 24.42 37.53 8.52
N THR A 2 23.57 36.76 9.20
CA THR A 2 23.99 35.82 10.27
C THR A 2 23.62 34.34 10.01
N GLY A 3 22.92 34.00 8.93
CA GLY A 3 22.47 32.62 8.66
C GLY A 3 23.45 31.72 7.89
N VAL A 4 24.27 32.29 7.01
CA VAL A 4 25.17 31.50 6.13
C VAL A 4 26.44 31.04 6.87
N ALA A 5 26.87 31.79 7.89
CA ALA A 5 28.06 31.49 8.68
C ALA A 5 27.84 30.32 9.69
N SER A 6 26.60 30.07 10.12
CA SER A 6 26.26 28.93 11.00
C SER A 6 26.13 27.62 10.23
N GLU A 7 25.60 27.64 9.01
CA GLU A 7 25.50 26.45 8.14
C GLU A 7 26.88 25.90 7.74
N GLN A 8 27.83 26.78 7.36
CA GLN A 8 29.18 26.35 7.01
C GLN A 8 29.98 25.81 8.20
N LYS A 9 29.69 26.25 9.44
CA LYS A 9 30.32 25.72 10.65
C LYS A 9 29.83 24.31 10.99
N ILE A 10 28.52 24.06 10.87
CA ILE A 10 27.90 22.76 11.11
C ILE A 10 28.36 21.75 10.05
N LEU A 11 28.35 22.12 8.77
CA LEU A 11 28.86 21.24 7.69
C LEU A 11 30.37 20.94 7.83
N LYS A 12 31.18 21.89 8.31
CA LYS A 12 32.61 21.66 8.58
C LYS A 12 32.87 20.74 9.78
N SER A 13 32.00 20.69 10.79
CA SER A 13 32.15 19.74 11.91
C SER A 13 31.80 18.31 11.50
N TYR A 14 30.81 18.12 10.61
CA TYR A 14 30.49 16.81 10.04
C TYR A 14 31.56 16.32 9.04
N SER A 15 32.09 17.21 8.19
CA SER A 15 33.17 16.92 7.24
C SER A 15 34.46 16.37 7.87
N ARG A 16 34.77 16.74 9.12
CA ARG A 16 35.99 16.28 9.82
C ARG A 16 35.84 14.91 10.49
N ARG A 17 34.61 14.44 10.74
CA ARG A 17 34.34 13.23 11.54
C ARG A 17 33.78 12.06 10.73
N ALA A 18 33.28 12.32 9.52
CA ALA A 18 32.84 11.28 8.59
C ALA A 18 33.00 11.76 7.14
N PRO A 19 34.17 11.55 6.51
CA PRO A 19 34.48 12.09 5.18
C PRO A 19 33.58 11.56 4.04
N ASP A 20 32.89 10.43 4.25
CA ASP A 20 32.04 9.79 3.23
C ASP A 20 30.63 10.40 3.10
N LEU A 21 30.23 11.30 4.01
CA LEU A 21 28.88 11.91 4.02
C LEU A 21 28.66 12.97 2.92
N ILE A 22 29.71 13.45 2.24
CA ILE A 22 29.60 14.55 1.26
C ILE A 22 29.16 14.07 -0.14
N SER A 23 29.03 12.76 -0.36
CA SER A 23 28.59 12.20 -1.66
C SER A 23 27.06 12.22 -1.88
N ILE A 24 26.26 12.46 -0.83
CA ILE A 24 24.80 12.36 -0.95
C ILE A 24 24.23 13.62 -1.62
N LYS A 25 23.91 13.50 -2.91
CA LYS A 25 23.24 14.52 -3.76
C LYS A 25 21.76 14.75 -3.42
N ASP A 26 21.24 14.13 -2.37
CA ASP A 26 19.82 14.14 -2.04
C ASP A 26 19.45 15.39 -1.21
N SER A 27 18.77 16.35 -1.86
CA SER A 27 18.40 17.64 -1.27
C SER A 27 17.43 17.50 -0.08
N VAL A 28 16.65 16.41 -0.05
CA VAL A 28 15.71 16.07 1.03
C VAL A 28 16.46 15.62 2.28
N LEU A 29 17.55 14.87 2.13
CA LEU A 29 18.37 14.43 3.26
C LEU A 29 19.07 15.62 3.93
N ARG A 30 19.55 16.58 3.13
CA ARG A 30 20.15 17.82 3.65
C ARG A 30 19.14 18.68 4.41
N SER A 31 17.92 18.83 3.89
CA SER A 31 16.89 19.62 4.58
C SER A 31 16.45 18.96 5.88
N LEU A 32 16.28 17.63 5.90
CA LEU A 32 15.94 16.87 7.11
C LEU A 32 17.04 16.94 8.18
N LEU A 33 18.32 16.89 7.80
CA LEU A 33 19.44 17.05 8.74
C LEU A 33 19.54 18.49 9.29
N LEU A 34 19.28 19.51 8.47
CA LEU A 34 19.23 20.92 8.87
C LEU A 34 18.04 21.23 9.78
N GLU A 35 16.86 20.67 9.51
CA GLU A 35 15.69 20.76 10.39
C GLU A 35 15.92 20.02 11.71
N SER A 36 16.51 18.82 11.67
CA SER A 36 16.82 18.05 12.89
C SER A 36 17.82 18.78 13.78
N SER A 37 18.85 19.41 13.21
CA SER A 37 19.84 20.22 13.95
C SER A 37 19.22 21.48 14.58
N LYS A 38 18.25 22.11 13.92
CA LYS A 38 17.50 23.25 14.49
C LYS A 38 16.54 22.80 15.61
N THR A 39 15.91 21.64 15.47
CA THR A 39 14.96 21.08 16.44
C THR A 39 15.65 20.54 17.71
N LEU A 40 16.83 19.93 17.59
CA LEU A 40 17.68 19.46 18.70
C LEU A 40 18.19 20.62 19.57
N ASN A 41 18.39 21.81 19.00
CA ASN A 41 18.75 23.01 19.76
C ASN A 41 17.55 23.69 20.43
N LEU A 42 16.31 23.27 20.17
CA LEU A 42 15.11 24.04 20.55
C LEU A 42 13.97 23.28 21.24
N THR A 43 14.03 21.98 21.55
CA THR A 43 12.85 21.31 22.16
C THR A 43 13.12 20.30 23.27
N HIS A 44 12.41 20.51 24.40
CA HIS A 44 12.13 19.55 25.47
C HIS A 44 10.86 18.70 25.19
N SER A 45 10.41 18.56 23.94
CA SER A 45 9.12 17.93 23.61
C SER A 45 9.27 16.55 22.93
N PRO A 46 8.87 15.45 23.60
CA PRO A 46 8.99 14.08 23.08
C PRO A 46 8.19 13.78 21.80
N LEU A 47 7.12 14.55 21.54
CA LEU A 47 6.17 14.30 20.44
C LEU A 47 6.74 14.67 19.06
N LEU A 48 7.45 15.80 18.95
CA LEU A 48 8.06 16.22 17.69
C LEU A 48 9.20 15.28 17.26
N LEU A 49 9.98 14.80 18.24
CA LEU A 49 11.04 13.84 17.98
C LEU A 49 10.47 12.50 17.51
N SER A 50 9.31 12.09 18.02
CA SER A 50 8.64 10.86 17.57
C SER A 50 8.23 10.92 16.10
N GLN A 51 7.80 12.08 15.61
CA GLN A 51 7.39 12.31 14.22
C GLN A 51 8.61 12.36 13.27
N VAL A 52 9.69 13.03 13.66
CA VAL A 52 10.95 13.05 12.90
C VAL A 52 11.56 11.64 12.82
N MET A 53 11.55 10.90 13.93
CA MET A 53 12.03 9.51 13.96
C MET A 53 11.18 8.54 13.14
N GLY A 54 9.87 8.80 13.00
CA GLY A 54 8.99 8.02 12.10
C GLY A 54 9.39 8.13 10.63
N ARG A 55 10.00 9.25 10.23
CA ARG A 55 10.46 9.50 8.85
C ARG A 55 11.85 8.92 8.54
N LEU A 56 12.68 8.70 9.56
CA LEU A 56 14.04 8.18 9.44
C LEU A 56 14.12 6.64 9.46
N ALA A 57 13.00 5.94 9.63
CA ALA A 57 12.94 4.48 9.80
C ALA A 57 13.13 3.66 8.50
N SER A 58 13.89 4.16 7.51
CA SER A 58 14.28 3.40 6.31
C SER A 58 15.80 3.16 6.28
N GLN A 59 16.22 2.02 5.71
CA GLN A 59 17.62 1.53 5.65
C GLN A 59 18.70 2.59 5.38
N ARG A 60 18.38 3.67 4.65
CA ARG A 60 19.34 4.75 4.31
C ARG A 60 19.76 5.65 5.47
N HIS A 61 19.14 5.54 6.64
CA HIS A 61 19.31 6.53 7.73
C HIS A 61 19.85 5.93 9.04
N ARG A 62 20.26 4.65 9.05
CA ARG A 62 20.77 3.95 10.25
C ARG A 62 21.97 4.67 10.90
N PHE A 63 22.86 5.24 10.08
CA PHE A 63 24.00 6.05 10.55
C PHE A 63 23.58 7.41 11.14
N ALA A 64 22.52 8.02 10.61
CA ALA A 64 21.96 9.26 11.15
C ALA A 64 21.29 9.02 12.50
N LEU A 65 20.55 7.93 12.64
CA LEU A 65 19.93 7.50 13.90
C LEU A 65 20.96 7.18 14.98
N LEU A 66 22.05 6.46 14.65
CA LEU A 66 23.18 6.20 15.56
C LEU A 66 23.86 7.48 16.05
N SER A 67 24.05 8.47 15.16
CA SER A 67 24.62 9.76 15.54
C SER A 67 23.69 10.54 16.47
N ILE A 68 22.38 10.55 16.20
CA ILE A 68 21.37 11.20 17.05
C ILE A 68 21.28 10.53 18.43
N CYS A 69 21.32 9.20 18.50
CA CYS A 69 21.34 8.47 19.77
C CYS A 69 22.56 8.81 20.63
N ASN A 70 23.74 8.92 20.02
CA ASN A 70 24.98 9.27 20.74
C ASN A 70 24.97 10.72 21.27
N GLU A 71 24.22 11.63 20.64
CA GLU A 71 24.10 13.03 21.05
C GLU A 71 22.87 13.29 21.96
N ALA A 72 21.95 12.34 22.12
CA ALA A 72 20.75 12.49 22.93
C ALA A 72 21.02 12.44 24.45
N PRO A 73 20.29 13.22 25.27
CA PRO A 73 20.33 13.13 26.74
C PRO A 73 19.99 11.72 27.25
N SER A 74 20.56 11.34 28.40
CA SER A 74 20.44 9.99 28.98
C SER A 74 19.00 9.48 29.13
N GLY A 75 18.04 10.36 29.46
CA GLY A 75 16.61 10.00 29.57
C GLY A 75 15.92 9.66 28.24
N MET A 76 16.51 10.03 27.10
CA MET A 76 15.95 9.83 25.76
C MET A 76 16.64 8.70 24.98
N ARG A 77 17.90 8.38 25.34
CA ARG A 77 18.65 7.27 24.72
C ARG A 77 17.93 5.93 24.79
N CYS A 78 17.36 5.59 25.94
CA CYS A 78 16.64 4.33 26.11
C CYS A 78 15.46 4.20 25.11
N ALA A 79 14.71 5.29 24.86
CA ALA A 79 13.59 5.28 23.91
C ALA A 79 14.06 5.20 22.45
N LEU A 80 15.19 5.82 22.12
CA LEU A 80 15.75 5.81 20.77
C LEU A 80 16.44 4.48 20.45
N GLU A 81 17.16 3.89 21.41
CA GLU A 81 17.72 2.54 21.31
C GLU A 81 16.62 1.50 21.15
N THR A 82 15.53 1.59 21.92
CA THR A 82 14.37 0.70 21.78
C THR A 82 13.73 0.81 20.39
N LYS A 83 13.56 2.04 19.86
CA LYS A 83 13.06 2.27 18.49
C LYS A 83 14.01 1.74 17.42
N MET A 84 15.32 1.90 17.58
CA MET A 84 16.32 1.37 16.64
C MET A 84 16.32 -0.15 16.62
N VAL A 85 16.29 -0.80 17.80
CA VAL A 85 16.20 -2.26 17.93
C VAL A 85 14.91 -2.75 17.26
N MET A 86 13.78 -2.08 17.52
CA MET A 86 12.51 -2.44 16.89
C MET A 86 12.54 -2.27 15.37
N CYS A 87 13.17 -1.20 14.86
CA CYS A 87 13.36 -1.00 13.42
C CYS A 87 14.21 -2.11 12.79
N SER A 88 15.31 -2.52 13.42
CA SER A 88 16.13 -3.64 12.94
C SER A 88 15.39 -4.98 12.97
N VAL A 89 14.61 -5.25 14.02
CA VAL A 89 13.81 -6.49 14.13
C VAL A 89 12.73 -6.51 13.04
N MET A 90 12.08 -5.38 12.76
CA MET A 90 11.10 -5.27 11.69
C MET A 90 11.72 -5.47 10.29
N GLU A 91 12.90 -4.89 10.04
CA GLU A 91 13.65 -5.07 8.79
C GLU A 91 14.09 -6.53 8.57
N GLU A 92 14.61 -7.18 9.62
CA GLU A 92 14.98 -8.60 9.57
C GLU A 92 13.75 -9.47 9.30
N ARG A 93 12.61 -9.17 9.94
CA ARG A 93 11.35 -9.88 9.70
C ARG A 93 10.85 -9.69 8.26
N GLU A 94 10.91 -8.49 7.70
CA GLU A 94 10.58 -8.27 6.28
C GLU A 94 11.52 -9.01 5.33
N ALA A 95 12.82 -9.09 5.64
CA ALA A 95 13.79 -9.82 4.83
C ALA A 95 13.52 -11.34 4.86
N LEU A 96 13.20 -11.89 6.04
CA LEU A 96 12.79 -13.28 6.23
C LEU A 96 11.53 -13.61 5.43
N VAL A 97 10.50 -12.77 5.51
CA VAL A 97 9.26 -12.95 4.74
C VAL A 97 9.54 -12.91 3.22
N ARG A 98 10.39 -11.99 2.75
CA ARG A 98 10.79 -11.94 1.34
C ARG A 98 11.57 -13.18 0.91
N GLN A 99 12.45 -13.70 1.76
CA GLN A 99 13.18 -14.92 1.48
C GLN A 99 12.24 -16.13 1.40
N GLN A 100 11.27 -16.21 2.32
CA GLN A 100 10.23 -17.24 2.30
C GLN A 100 9.43 -17.18 0.99
N LEU A 101 8.99 -15.99 0.57
CA LEU A 101 8.24 -15.78 -0.67
C LEU A 101 8.97 -16.30 -1.91
N LYS A 102 10.30 -16.14 -2.00
CA LYS A 102 11.10 -16.65 -3.13
C LYS A 102 11.04 -18.16 -3.28
N THR A 103 10.89 -18.88 -2.18
CA THR A 103 10.82 -20.36 -2.16
C THR A 103 9.39 -20.90 -2.18
N MET A 104 8.38 -20.04 -2.01
CA MET A 104 6.98 -20.45 -1.98
C MET A 104 6.43 -20.68 -3.38
N THR A 105 5.48 -21.62 -3.47
CA THR A 105 4.64 -21.80 -4.66
C THR A 105 3.27 -21.13 -4.46
N VAL A 106 2.86 -20.34 -5.46
CA VAL A 106 1.62 -19.57 -5.45
C VAL A 106 0.66 -20.10 -6.51
N GLY A 107 -0.53 -20.48 -6.08
CA GLY A 107 -1.62 -20.94 -6.92
C GLY A 107 -2.69 -19.88 -7.09
N PHE A 108 -3.24 -19.74 -8.28
CA PHE A 108 -4.43 -18.94 -8.55
C PHE A 108 -5.56 -19.87 -8.99
N ILE A 109 -6.67 -19.87 -8.25
CA ILE A 109 -7.91 -20.47 -8.74
C ILE A 109 -8.74 -19.35 -9.34
N GLY A 110 -8.90 -19.39 -10.66
CA GLY A 110 -9.33 -18.27 -11.49
C GLY A 110 -8.13 -17.49 -12.06
N ALA A 111 -8.08 -17.33 -13.38
CA ALA A 111 -7.04 -16.60 -14.10
C ALA A 111 -7.55 -15.26 -14.67
N GLY A 112 -8.52 -14.64 -14.00
CA GLY A 112 -9.11 -13.36 -14.39
C GLY A 112 -8.15 -12.17 -14.26
N ARG A 113 -8.68 -10.96 -14.49
CA ARG A 113 -7.88 -9.71 -14.53
C ARG A 113 -7.07 -9.47 -13.24
N MET A 114 -7.64 -9.78 -12.06
CA MET A 114 -6.92 -9.58 -10.80
C MET A 114 -5.79 -10.59 -10.63
N ALA A 115 -6.01 -11.88 -10.89
CA ALA A 115 -4.95 -12.89 -10.87
C ALA A 115 -3.81 -12.55 -11.84
N GLN A 116 -4.15 -12.06 -13.04
CA GLN A 116 -3.18 -11.58 -14.02
C GLN A 116 -2.38 -10.37 -13.49
N ALA A 117 -3.04 -9.42 -12.82
CA ALA A 117 -2.39 -8.27 -12.19
C ALA A 117 -1.37 -8.69 -11.13
N MET A 118 -1.80 -9.61 -10.24
CA MET A 118 -0.99 -10.18 -9.18
C MET A 118 0.21 -10.93 -9.75
N ALA A 119 0.01 -11.86 -10.68
CA ALA A 119 1.09 -12.59 -11.32
C ALA A 119 2.10 -11.65 -11.99
N LYS A 120 1.63 -10.65 -12.75
CA LYS A 120 2.50 -9.66 -13.38
C LYS A 120 3.30 -8.86 -12.35
N ALA A 121 2.67 -8.41 -11.26
CA ALA A 121 3.34 -7.65 -10.20
C ALA A 121 4.34 -8.50 -9.43
N PHE A 122 4.03 -9.78 -9.17
CA PHE A 122 4.91 -10.70 -8.44
C PHE A 122 6.21 -10.97 -9.20
N VAL A 123 6.11 -11.12 -10.53
CA VAL A 123 7.26 -11.28 -11.41
C VAL A 123 8.06 -9.98 -11.49
N ALA A 124 7.39 -8.84 -11.69
CA ALA A 124 8.06 -7.54 -11.81
C ALA A 124 8.79 -7.13 -10.52
N ALA A 125 8.26 -7.50 -9.35
CA ALA A 125 8.87 -7.24 -8.05
C ALA A 125 9.90 -8.30 -7.63
N GLU A 126 10.12 -9.35 -8.44
CA GLU A 126 11.02 -10.47 -8.16
C GLU A 126 10.75 -11.19 -6.81
N ILE A 127 9.48 -11.20 -6.38
CA ILE A 127 9.07 -11.81 -5.11
C ILE A 127 8.69 -13.28 -5.26
N VAL A 128 8.18 -13.67 -6.43
CA VAL A 128 7.85 -15.06 -6.77
C VAL A 128 8.31 -15.33 -8.20
N THR A 129 9.01 -16.44 -8.41
CA THR A 129 9.46 -16.83 -9.75
C THR A 129 8.27 -17.37 -10.57
N PRO A 130 8.22 -17.12 -11.90
CA PRO A 130 7.14 -17.61 -12.75
C PRO A 130 6.89 -19.13 -12.63
N ASN A 131 7.97 -19.92 -12.54
CA ASN A 131 7.89 -21.38 -12.42
C ASN A 131 7.23 -21.84 -11.11
N ASN A 132 7.29 -21.02 -10.06
CA ASN A 132 6.65 -21.28 -8.77
C ASN A 132 5.18 -20.82 -8.76
N MET A 133 4.66 -20.28 -9.86
CA MET A 133 3.27 -19.89 -9.97
C MET A 133 2.48 -20.88 -10.83
N ARG A 134 1.23 -21.12 -10.43
CA ARG A 134 0.26 -21.89 -11.23
C ARG A 134 -1.11 -21.23 -11.21
N ALA A 135 -1.87 -21.34 -12.30
CA ALA A 135 -3.23 -20.85 -12.37
C ALA A 135 -4.17 -21.87 -13.01
N SER A 136 -5.40 -21.94 -12.51
CA SER A 136 -6.52 -22.66 -13.14
C SER A 136 -7.62 -21.71 -13.58
N ASP A 137 -8.28 -22.05 -14.69
CA ASP A 137 -9.47 -21.35 -15.19
C ASP A 137 -10.22 -22.26 -16.16
N THR A 138 -11.53 -22.11 -16.24
CA THR A 138 -12.37 -22.85 -17.20
C THR A 138 -12.29 -22.25 -18.61
N MET A 139 -11.85 -21.00 -18.74
CA MET A 139 -11.72 -20.29 -20.01
C MET A 139 -10.29 -20.37 -20.56
N PRO A 140 -10.05 -21.04 -21.70
CA PRO A 140 -8.71 -21.15 -22.30
C PRO A 140 -8.08 -19.80 -22.62
N GLN A 141 -8.89 -18.80 -22.98
CA GLN A 141 -8.44 -17.43 -23.22
C GLN A 141 -7.75 -16.80 -22.00
N MET A 142 -8.24 -17.04 -20.78
CA MET A 142 -7.65 -16.48 -19.56
C MET A 142 -6.32 -17.17 -19.25
N LEU A 143 -6.27 -18.49 -19.42
CA LEU A 143 -5.03 -19.27 -19.30
C LEU A 143 -3.96 -18.79 -20.29
N ASN A 144 -4.32 -18.54 -21.55
CA ASN A 144 -3.39 -18.04 -22.56
C ASN A 144 -2.81 -16.66 -22.22
N ILE A 145 -3.58 -15.79 -21.55
CA ILE A 145 -3.11 -14.48 -21.13
C ILE A 145 -2.13 -14.62 -19.96
N ILE A 146 -2.51 -15.33 -18.89
CA ILE A 146 -1.67 -15.44 -17.69
C ILE A 146 -0.37 -16.22 -17.96
N LYS A 147 -0.40 -17.19 -18.90
CA LYS A 147 0.78 -17.94 -19.35
C LYS A 147 1.86 -17.03 -19.96
N LYS A 148 1.52 -15.86 -20.51
CA LYS A 148 2.49 -14.88 -21.02
C LYS A 148 3.42 -14.33 -19.92
N PHE A 149 3.03 -14.43 -18.66
CA PHE A 149 3.86 -14.08 -17.51
C PHE A 149 4.75 -15.23 -17.02
N GLY A 150 4.79 -16.36 -17.75
CA GLY A 150 5.54 -17.56 -17.38
C GLY A 150 4.87 -18.43 -16.31
N VAL A 151 3.59 -18.15 -15.99
CA VAL A 151 2.79 -18.91 -15.03
C VAL A 151 2.38 -20.26 -15.64
N ASN A 152 2.53 -21.34 -14.87
CA ASN A 152 2.01 -22.65 -15.27
C ASN A 152 0.48 -22.64 -15.28
N THR A 153 -0.15 -23.27 -16.26
CA THR A 153 -1.62 -23.22 -16.40
C THR A 153 -2.22 -24.61 -16.47
N THR A 154 -3.37 -24.80 -15.84
CA THR A 154 -4.15 -26.04 -15.86
C THR A 154 -5.64 -25.71 -15.92
N SER A 155 -6.49 -26.69 -16.22
CA SER A 155 -7.95 -26.58 -16.06
C SER A 155 -8.46 -27.22 -14.76
N ASP A 156 -7.58 -27.85 -13.97
CA ASP A 156 -7.93 -28.57 -12.74
C ASP A 156 -7.54 -27.75 -11.48
N ASN A 157 -8.54 -27.38 -10.68
CA ASN A 157 -8.33 -26.65 -9.43
C ASN A 157 -7.56 -27.49 -8.40
N LYS A 158 -7.79 -28.81 -8.34
CA LYS A 158 -7.09 -29.71 -7.40
C LYS A 158 -5.60 -29.75 -7.70
N GLU A 159 -5.21 -29.68 -8.97
CA GLU A 159 -3.81 -29.65 -9.37
C GLU A 159 -3.10 -28.37 -8.87
N VAL A 160 -3.78 -27.21 -8.95
CA VAL A 160 -3.28 -25.95 -8.38
C VAL A 160 -3.06 -26.08 -6.88
N VAL A 161 -4.07 -26.56 -6.13
CA VAL A 161 -3.99 -26.66 -4.66
C VAL A 161 -2.89 -27.63 -4.23
N LYS A 162 -2.75 -28.79 -4.87
CA LYS A 162 -1.71 -29.78 -4.54
C LYS A 162 -0.30 -29.19 -4.65
N ASN A 163 -0.05 -28.39 -5.68
CA ASN A 163 1.28 -27.87 -6.00
C ASN A 163 1.57 -26.47 -5.46
N SER A 164 0.67 -25.90 -4.66
CA SER A 164 0.80 -24.53 -4.12
C SER A 164 0.82 -24.53 -2.60
N ASN A 165 1.64 -23.66 -2.01
CA ASN A 165 1.61 -23.37 -0.57
C ASN A 165 0.60 -22.27 -0.24
N LEU A 166 0.52 -21.24 -1.09
CA LEU A 166 -0.45 -20.15 -0.98
C LEU A 166 -1.38 -20.20 -2.19
N ILE A 167 -2.69 -20.22 -1.94
CA ILE A 167 -3.72 -20.33 -2.96
C ILE A 167 -4.58 -19.08 -2.93
N VAL A 168 -4.52 -18.29 -4.00
CA VAL A 168 -5.37 -17.13 -4.21
C VAL A 168 -6.67 -17.55 -4.89
N LEU A 169 -7.81 -17.33 -4.23
CA LEU A 169 -9.13 -17.52 -4.81
C LEU A 169 -9.55 -16.25 -5.55
N ALA A 170 -9.39 -16.28 -6.88
CA ALA A 170 -9.65 -15.20 -7.81
C ALA A 170 -10.84 -15.49 -8.75
N VAL A 171 -11.83 -16.23 -8.25
CA VAL A 171 -13.10 -16.51 -8.94
C VAL A 171 -14.19 -15.52 -8.52
N LYS A 172 -15.30 -15.49 -9.28
CA LYS A 172 -16.46 -14.68 -8.93
C LYS A 172 -17.08 -15.17 -7.60
N PRO A 173 -17.71 -14.29 -6.80
CA PRO A 173 -18.26 -14.63 -5.48
C PRO A 173 -19.20 -15.85 -5.50
N ASN A 174 -20.06 -15.94 -6.51
CA ASN A 174 -21.04 -17.02 -6.66
C ASN A 174 -20.43 -18.40 -6.95
N ILE A 175 -19.13 -18.47 -7.28
CA ILE A 175 -18.41 -19.71 -7.62
C ILE A 175 -17.50 -20.16 -6.46
N VAL A 176 -17.29 -19.31 -5.44
CA VAL A 176 -16.33 -19.61 -4.36
C VAL A 176 -16.70 -20.88 -3.59
N ALA A 177 -17.95 -21.00 -3.11
CA ALA A 177 -18.35 -22.18 -2.32
C ALA A 177 -18.22 -23.51 -3.10
N PRO A 178 -18.72 -23.64 -4.35
CA PRO A 178 -18.49 -24.83 -5.16
C PRO A 178 -17.00 -25.19 -5.35
N VAL A 179 -16.15 -24.20 -5.61
CA VAL A 179 -14.70 -24.40 -5.78
C VAL A 179 -14.04 -24.85 -4.47
N LEU A 180 -14.42 -24.27 -3.34
CA LEU A 180 -13.90 -24.68 -2.03
C LEU A 180 -14.26 -26.13 -1.70
N GLN A 181 -15.50 -26.52 -1.97
CA GLN A 181 -15.95 -27.90 -1.79
C GLN A 181 -15.17 -28.87 -2.69
N GLU A 182 -14.96 -28.49 -3.96
CA GLU A 182 -14.15 -29.27 -4.91
C GLU A 182 -12.74 -29.54 -4.38
N VAL A 183 -12.06 -28.52 -3.87
CA VAL A 183 -10.65 -28.63 -3.45
C VAL A 183 -10.45 -29.04 -1.99
N SER A 184 -11.53 -29.14 -1.20
CA SER A 184 -11.48 -29.44 0.24
C SER A 184 -10.70 -30.72 0.56
N GLU A 185 -10.87 -31.77 -0.25
CA GLU A 185 -10.20 -33.07 -0.06
C GLU A 185 -8.68 -33.03 -0.19
N VAL A 186 -8.16 -32.05 -0.95
CA VAL A 186 -6.72 -31.92 -1.21
C VAL A 186 -6.09 -30.80 -0.39
N MET A 187 -6.88 -30.19 0.50
CA MET A 187 -6.44 -29.12 1.38
C MET A 187 -5.75 -29.70 2.62
N THR A 188 -4.59 -29.13 2.96
CA THR A 188 -3.77 -29.55 4.10
C THR A 188 -3.45 -28.34 4.98
N ARG A 189 -3.07 -28.57 6.24
CA ARG A 189 -2.85 -27.49 7.23
C ARG A 189 -1.69 -26.56 6.87
N ASP A 190 -0.72 -27.05 6.11
CA ASP A 190 0.44 -26.27 5.62
C ASP A 190 0.08 -25.32 4.47
N LYS A 191 -1.14 -25.37 3.94
CA LYS A 191 -1.59 -24.47 2.87
C LYS A 191 -2.33 -23.25 3.43
N LEU A 192 -2.20 -22.12 2.74
CA LEU A 192 -2.85 -20.85 3.08
C LEU A 192 -3.79 -20.44 1.94
N ILE A 193 -5.06 -20.22 2.27
CA ILE A 193 -6.05 -19.67 1.33
C ILE A 193 -6.09 -18.17 1.48
N VAL A 194 -5.98 -17.46 0.35
CA VAL A 194 -6.14 -16.01 0.25
C VAL A 194 -7.33 -15.73 -0.65
N SER A 195 -8.46 -15.29 -0.10
CA SER A 195 -9.64 -14.95 -0.89
C SER A 195 -9.64 -13.49 -1.27
N ILE A 196 -9.79 -13.19 -2.57
CA ILE A 196 -10.02 -11.83 -3.08
C ILE A 196 -11.46 -11.63 -3.60
N ALA A 197 -12.36 -12.56 -3.28
CA ALA A 197 -13.74 -12.50 -3.72
C ALA A 197 -14.54 -11.47 -2.91
N ALA A 198 -15.10 -10.47 -3.60
CA ALA A 198 -15.94 -9.45 -2.98
C ALA A 198 -17.20 -10.07 -2.33
N GLY A 199 -17.56 -9.59 -1.14
CA GLY A 199 -18.78 -10.01 -0.43
C GLY A 199 -18.79 -11.45 0.12
N VAL A 200 -17.70 -12.22 0.01
CA VAL A 200 -17.62 -13.57 0.60
C VAL A 200 -16.98 -13.50 1.98
N THR A 201 -17.75 -13.85 3.01
CA THR A 201 -17.31 -13.79 4.41
C THR A 201 -16.29 -14.87 4.76
N LEU A 202 -15.42 -14.63 5.75
CA LEU A 202 -14.51 -15.61 6.35
C LEU A 202 -15.29 -16.82 6.85
N ASN A 203 -16.47 -16.61 7.46
CA ASN A 203 -17.33 -17.70 7.88
C ASN A 203 -17.73 -18.59 6.69
N THR A 204 -18.13 -18.02 5.55
CA THR A 204 -18.42 -18.79 4.33
C THR A 204 -17.19 -19.55 3.83
N LEU A 205 -16.01 -18.93 3.86
CA LEU A 205 -14.76 -19.58 3.43
C LEU A 205 -14.41 -20.76 4.34
N GLU A 206 -14.42 -20.56 5.66
CA GLU A 206 -14.02 -21.54 6.66
C GLU A 206 -15.00 -22.72 6.75
N GLN A 207 -16.31 -22.48 6.60
CA GLN A 207 -17.33 -23.55 6.63
C GLN A 207 -17.23 -24.52 5.44
N ASN A 208 -16.68 -24.07 4.31
CA ASN A 208 -16.51 -24.92 3.11
C ASN A 208 -15.14 -25.60 3.04
N LEU A 209 -14.29 -25.43 4.05
CA LEU A 209 -12.94 -25.97 4.13
C LEU A 209 -12.79 -26.90 5.34
N PRO A 210 -11.76 -27.77 5.35
CA PRO A 210 -11.46 -28.56 6.54
C PRO A 210 -11.24 -27.68 7.77
N ARG A 211 -11.62 -28.17 8.95
CA ARG A 211 -11.40 -27.44 10.21
C ARG A 211 -9.93 -27.06 10.38
N ASN A 212 -9.71 -25.86 10.93
CA ASN A 212 -8.40 -25.25 11.17
C ASN A 212 -7.62 -24.92 9.88
N THR A 213 -8.30 -24.75 8.75
CA THR A 213 -7.67 -24.25 7.52
C THR A 213 -7.29 -22.78 7.70
N ARG A 214 -6.08 -22.42 7.28
CA ARG A 214 -5.58 -21.04 7.34
C ARG A 214 -6.17 -20.24 6.19
N VAL A 215 -6.92 -19.19 6.51
CA VAL A 215 -7.62 -18.34 5.55
C VAL A 215 -7.33 -16.88 5.83
N VAL A 216 -7.06 -16.10 4.79
CA VAL A 216 -7.02 -14.64 4.84
C VAL A 216 -7.94 -14.09 3.76
N ARG A 217 -8.90 -13.24 4.14
CA ARG A 217 -9.72 -12.49 3.20
C ARG A 217 -8.99 -11.19 2.88
N VAL A 218 -8.91 -10.81 1.61
CA VAL A 218 -8.29 -9.56 1.16
C VAL A 218 -9.26 -8.85 0.22
N MET A 219 -9.45 -7.55 0.44
CA MET A 219 -10.24 -6.70 -0.44
C MET A 219 -9.31 -5.77 -1.23
N PRO A 220 -8.80 -6.18 -2.40
CA PRO A 220 -8.07 -5.28 -3.29
C PRO A 220 -9.04 -4.42 -4.13
N ASN A 221 -8.50 -3.46 -4.87
CA ASN A 221 -9.25 -2.65 -5.82
C ASN A 221 -8.60 -2.63 -7.22
N THR A 222 -9.30 -2.06 -8.20
CA THR A 222 -8.88 -2.10 -9.62
C THR A 222 -7.55 -1.39 -9.94
N PRO A 223 -7.12 -0.31 -9.25
CA PRO A 223 -5.79 0.28 -9.42
C PRO A 223 -4.61 -0.67 -9.17
N ALA A 224 -4.82 -1.83 -8.53
CA ALA A 224 -3.80 -2.88 -8.44
C ALA A 224 -3.28 -3.33 -9.83
N LEU A 225 -4.07 -3.16 -10.89
CA LEU A 225 -3.66 -3.41 -12.29
C LEU A 225 -2.47 -2.55 -12.76
N VAL A 226 -2.27 -1.40 -12.13
CA VAL A 226 -1.17 -0.47 -12.38
C VAL A 226 -0.27 -0.29 -11.15
N GLN A 227 -0.31 -1.24 -10.20
CA GLN A 227 0.51 -1.26 -8.99
C GLN A 227 0.28 -0.08 -8.02
N GLU A 228 -0.88 0.58 -8.13
CA GLU A 228 -1.30 1.69 -7.25
C GLU A 228 -2.60 1.34 -6.52
N GLY A 229 -2.74 0.06 -6.17
CA GLY A 229 -3.88 -0.51 -5.47
C GLY A 229 -3.92 -0.13 -3.99
N ALA A 230 -5.10 -0.28 -3.41
CA ALA A 230 -5.30 -0.27 -1.98
C ALA A 230 -6.01 -1.56 -1.57
N SER A 231 -5.39 -2.30 -0.66
CA SER A 231 -5.90 -3.58 -0.17
C SER A 231 -6.02 -3.56 1.35
N VAL A 232 -7.10 -4.15 1.87
CA VAL A 232 -7.21 -4.44 3.31
C VAL A 232 -7.41 -5.93 3.48
N LEU A 233 -6.64 -6.54 4.40
CA LEU A 233 -6.78 -7.95 4.73
C LEU A 233 -7.43 -8.14 6.10
N ALA A 234 -8.24 -9.19 6.22
CA ALA A 234 -8.83 -9.68 7.45
C ALA A 234 -8.45 -11.17 7.63
N PRO A 235 -7.75 -11.52 8.73
CA PRO A 235 -7.36 -12.89 9.00
C PRO A 235 -8.54 -13.75 9.49
N GLY A 236 -8.60 -15.00 9.02
CA GLY A 236 -9.50 -16.02 9.55
C GLY A 236 -9.08 -16.55 10.93
N SER A 237 -9.94 -17.38 11.52
CA SER A 237 -9.79 -17.92 12.88
C SER A 237 -8.50 -18.69 13.11
N SER A 238 -7.96 -19.32 12.06
CA SER A 238 -6.75 -20.16 12.11
C SER A 238 -5.53 -19.53 11.43
N ALA A 239 -5.63 -18.28 10.98
CA ALA A 239 -4.49 -17.59 10.36
C ALA A 239 -3.53 -17.03 11.42
N SER A 240 -2.25 -17.33 11.27
CA SER A 240 -1.20 -16.84 12.17
C SER A 240 -0.82 -15.39 11.84
N ASP A 241 -0.08 -14.74 12.75
CA ASP A 241 0.49 -13.41 12.48
C ASP A 241 1.54 -13.42 11.36
N ASP A 242 2.19 -14.56 11.15
CA ASP A 242 3.12 -14.73 10.03
C ASP A 242 2.38 -14.87 8.70
N ASP A 243 1.20 -15.51 8.68
CA ASP A 243 0.33 -15.53 7.49
C ASP A 243 -0.13 -14.12 7.13
N LYS A 244 -0.51 -13.29 8.14
CA LYS A 244 -0.86 -11.88 7.92
C LYS A 244 0.30 -11.09 7.33
N ALA A 245 1.49 -11.22 7.91
CA ALA A 245 2.69 -10.52 7.45
C ALA A 245 3.10 -10.95 6.04
N LEU A 246 2.96 -12.24 5.74
CA LEU A 246 3.22 -12.82 4.42
C LEU A 246 2.26 -12.26 3.37
N VAL A 247 0.95 -12.30 3.63
CA VAL A 247 -0.06 -11.79 2.69
C VAL A 247 0.07 -10.28 2.52
N CYS A 248 0.29 -9.52 3.59
CA CYS A 248 0.54 -8.08 3.51
C CYS A 248 1.76 -7.80 2.61
N SER A 249 2.88 -8.50 2.83
CA SER A 249 4.09 -8.34 2.02
C SER A 249 3.89 -8.70 0.56
N LEU A 250 3.07 -9.72 0.28
CA LEU A 250 2.71 -10.12 -1.08
C LEU A 250 1.89 -9.03 -1.79
N PHE A 251 0.95 -8.39 -1.10
CA PHE A 251 0.09 -7.35 -1.70
C PHE A 251 0.76 -5.98 -1.77
N LYS A 252 1.83 -5.72 -1.02
CA LYS A 252 2.60 -4.45 -1.10
C LYS A 252 3.18 -4.17 -2.49
N CYS A 253 3.38 -5.18 -3.34
CA CYS A 253 3.83 -4.96 -4.72
C CYS A 253 2.70 -4.47 -5.66
N LEU A 254 1.45 -4.50 -5.19
CA LEU A 254 0.28 -4.03 -5.92
C LEU A 254 -0.15 -2.63 -5.49
N GLY A 255 0.47 -2.07 -4.44
CA GLY A 255 0.13 -0.79 -3.83
C GLY A 255 0.15 -0.89 -2.29
N ILE A 256 -0.70 -0.13 -1.60
CA ILE A 256 -0.78 -0.21 -0.14
C ILE A 256 -1.56 -1.46 0.31
N CYS A 257 -1.13 -2.07 1.41
CA CYS A 257 -1.84 -3.18 2.03
C CYS A 257 -1.87 -3.03 3.55
N GLU A 258 -3.07 -2.86 4.09
CA GLU A 258 -3.31 -2.69 5.52
C GLU A 258 -3.97 -3.92 6.13
N VAL A 259 -3.80 -4.09 7.44
CA VAL A 259 -4.46 -5.14 8.22
C VAL A 259 -5.65 -4.51 8.94
N GLY A 260 -6.84 -5.06 8.70
CA GLY A 260 -8.08 -4.66 9.36
C GLY A 260 -8.83 -5.84 9.94
N THR A 261 -10.10 -5.59 10.25
CA THR A 261 -11.06 -6.61 10.69
C THR A 261 -12.09 -6.86 9.58
N GLU A 262 -12.79 -8.00 9.63
CA GLU A 262 -13.73 -8.36 8.57
C GLU A 262 -14.91 -7.38 8.46
N ASP A 263 -15.43 -6.91 9.59
CA ASP A 263 -16.51 -5.91 9.68
C ASP A 263 -16.14 -4.55 9.07
N GLN A 264 -14.84 -4.26 8.93
CA GLN A 264 -14.37 -3.05 8.26
C GLN A 264 -14.37 -3.18 6.72
N LEU A 265 -14.40 -4.40 6.18
CA LEU A 265 -14.19 -4.60 4.73
C LEU A 265 -15.31 -4.00 3.86
N ASP A 266 -16.52 -3.86 4.39
CA ASP A 266 -17.62 -3.21 3.67
C ASP A 266 -17.39 -1.70 3.58
N ALA A 267 -16.97 -1.07 4.68
CA ALA A 267 -16.58 0.34 4.68
C ALA A 267 -15.35 0.59 3.78
N VAL A 268 -14.37 -0.32 3.80
CA VAL A 268 -13.22 -0.30 2.88
C VAL A 268 -13.69 -0.36 1.43
N THR A 269 -14.71 -1.16 1.12
CA THR A 269 -15.28 -1.23 -0.23
C THR A 269 -15.82 0.13 -0.69
N GLY A 270 -16.53 0.85 0.18
CA GLY A 270 -17.00 2.21 -0.11
C GLY A 270 -15.86 3.20 -0.39
N VAL A 271 -14.76 3.11 0.36
CA VAL A 271 -13.63 4.05 0.21
C VAL A 271 -12.70 3.67 -0.93
N SER A 272 -12.09 2.48 -0.89
CA SER A 272 -11.04 2.07 -1.82
C SER A 272 -11.54 1.20 -2.97
N GLY A 273 -12.60 0.41 -2.78
CA GLY A 273 -13.19 -0.41 -3.83
C GLY A 273 -13.90 0.44 -4.89
N SER A 274 -14.79 1.33 -4.43
CA SER A 274 -15.58 2.24 -5.26
C SER A 274 -14.87 3.59 -5.52
N GLY A 275 -13.91 3.97 -4.67
CA GLY A 275 -13.08 5.18 -4.80
C GLY A 275 -12.57 5.50 -6.20
N PRO A 276 -12.02 4.52 -6.96
CA PRO A 276 -11.57 4.75 -8.33
C PRO A 276 -12.66 5.32 -9.24
N ALA A 277 -13.92 4.91 -9.09
CA ALA A 277 -15.03 5.45 -9.88
C ALA A 277 -15.26 6.93 -9.58
N TYR A 278 -15.20 7.33 -8.31
CA TYR A 278 -15.29 8.74 -7.90
C TYR A 278 -14.12 9.55 -8.49
N GLY A 279 -12.92 8.97 -8.46
CA GLY A 279 -11.72 9.54 -9.06
C GLY A 279 -11.84 9.76 -10.58
N PHE A 280 -12.39 8.79 -11.32
CA PHE A 280 -12.59 8.93 -12.76
C PHE A 280 -13.55 10.07 -13.10
N VAL A 281 -14.68 10.17 -12.39
CA VAL A 281 -15.64 11.28 -12.57
C VAL A 281 -14.99 12.62 -12.23
N ALA A 282 -14.18 12.69 -11.18
CA ALA A 282 -13.46 13.92 -10.83
C ALA A 282 -12.43 14.32 -11.90
N ILE A 283 -11.67 13.36 -12.46
CA ILE A 283 -10.72 13.60 -13.55
C ILE A 283 -11.46 14.11 -14.80
N GLU A 284 -12.56 13.48 -15.17
CA GLU A 284 -13.40 13.86 -16.31
C GLU A 284 -13.96 15.28 -16.15
N ALA A 285 -14.54 15.59 -14.99
CA ALA A 285 -15.10 16.91 -14.70
C ALA A 285 -14.03 18.02 -14.68
N LEU A 286 -12.83 17.74 -14.14
CA LEU A 286 -11.70 18.66 -14.22
C LEU A 286 -11.26 18.89 -15.67
N ALA A 287 -11.22 17.83 -16.48
CA ALA A 287 -10.87 17.91 -17.88
C ALA A 287 -11.89 18.76 -18.67
N ASP A 288 -13.19 18.56 -18.42
CA ASP A 288 -14.28 19.38 -18.97
C ASP A 288 -14.13 20.86 -18.60
N GLY A 289 -13.83 21.13 -17.32
CA GLY A 289 -13.55 22.49 -16.86
C GLY A 289 -12.37 23.13 -17.60
N GLY A 290 -11.30 22.39 -17.85
CA GLY A 290 -10.17 22.88 -18.64
C GLY A 290 -10.53 23.15 -20.11
N VAL A 291 -11.36 22.31 -20.73
CA VAL A 291 -11.85 22.53 -22.11
C VAL A 291 -12.75 23.76 -22.17
N LEU A 292 -13.64 23.94 -21.19
CA LEU A 292 -14.47 25.15 -21.07
C LEU A 292 -13.61 26.42 -20.99
N MET A 293 -12.41 26.32 -20.39
CA MET A 293 -11.44 27.42 -20.30
C MET A 293 -10.46 27.48 -21.49
N GLY A 294 -10.69 26.70 -22.55
CA GLY A 294 -9.96 26.77 -23.82
C GLY A 294 -8.81 25.78 -23.99
N LEU A 295 -8.63 24.80 -23.10
CA LEU A 295 -7.61 23.76 -23.28
C LEU A 295 -8.07 22.70 -24.31
N PRO A 296 -7.16 22.14 -25.12
CA PRO A 296 -7.44 20.93 -25.87
C PRO A 296 -7.79 19.75 -24.95
N ARG A 297 -8.77 18.93 -25.34
CA ARG A 297 -9.28 17.79 -24.56
C ARG A 297 -8.17 16.88 -24.03
N ASP A 298 -7.29 16.42 -24.90
CA ASP A 298 -6.22 15.46 -24.55
C ASP A 298 -5.20 16.06 -23.59
N LEU A 299 -4.93 17.37 -23.68
CA LEU A 299 -4.06 18.06 -22.74
C LEU A 299 -4.76 18.19 -21.38
N SER A 300 -6.02 18.63 -21.38
CA SER A 300 -6.81 18.84 -20.16
C SER A 300 -6.94 17.55 -19.34
N GLN A 301 -7.24 16.43 -20.00
CA GLN A 301 -7.35 15.12 -19.36
C GLN A 301 -6.04 14.65 -18.73
N ARG A 302 -4.90 14.80 -19.42
CA ARG A 302 -3.59 14.43 -18.87
C ARG A 302 -3.22 15.30 -17.67
N LEU A 303 -3.48 16.60 -17.73
CA LEU A 303 -3.22 17.52 -16.61
C LEU A 303 -4.09 17.19 -15.39
N ALA A 304 -5.39 16.93 -15.59
CA ALA A 304 -6.30 16.56 -14.52
C ALA A 304 -5.88 15.26 -13.82
N ALA A 305 -5.58 14.21 -14.59
CA ALA A 305 -5.12 12.93 -14.05
C ALA A 305 -3.79 13.09 -13.27
N GLN A 306 -2.82 13.81 -13.84
CA GLN A 306 -1.52 14.03 -13.20
C GLN A 306 -1.62 14.87 -11.92
N ALA A 307 -2.50 15.87 -11.89
CA ALA A 307 -2.73 16.70 -10.71
C ALA A 307 -3.30 15.89 -9.55
N LEU A 308 -4.31 15.04 -9.81
CA LEU A 308 -4.90 14.18 -8.77
C LEU A 308 -3.94 13.08 -8.32
N LEU A 309 -3.16 12.48 -9.22
CA LEU A 309 -2.08 11.56 -8.87
C LEU A 309 -1.07 12.21 -7.92
N GLY A 310 -0.59 13.41 -8.27
CA GLY A 310 0.37 14.16 -7.45
C GLY A 310 -0.19 14.52 -6.07
N ALA A 311 -1.44 14.98 -6.01
CA ALA A 311 -2.10 15.31 -4.75
C ALA A 311 -2.25 14.08 -3.83
N ALA A 312 -2.70 12.95 -4.37
CA ALA A 312 -2.80 11.70 -3.60
C ALA A 312 -1.42 11.25 -3.09
N LYS A 313 -0.40 11.31 -3.94
CA LYS A 313 0.98 10.97 -3.58
C LYS A 313 1.52 11.87 -2.47
N MET A 314 1.23 13.18 -2.50
CA MET A 314 1.61 14.09 -1.41
C MET A 314 0.98 13.69 -0.08
N VAL A 315 -0.28 13.24 -0.06
CA VAL A 315 -0.92 12.74 1.17
C VAL A 315 -0.16 11.52 1.70
N LEU A 316 0.10 10.54 0.84
CA LEU A 316 0.73 9.27 1.21
C LEU A 316 2.19 9.45 1.66
N GLU A 317 2.98 10.24 0.94
CA GLU A 317 4.42 10.38 1.21
C GLU A 317 4.74 11.37 2.33
N THR A 318 3.95 12.44 2.47
CA THR A 318 4.23 13.46 3.49
C THR A 318 3.61 13.12 4.85
N GLY A 319 2.54 12.33 4.86
CA GLY A 319 1.71 12.04 6.04
C GLY A 319 1.02 13.28 6.62
N LYS A 320 0.99 14.41 5.90
CA LYS A 320 0.33 15.63 6.35
C LYS A 320 -1.18 15.50 6.25
N HIS A 321 -1.89 16.16 7.16
CA HIS A 321 -3.35 16.25 7.09
C HIS A 321 -3.79 16.92 5.76
N PRO A 322 -4.77 16.38 5.02
CA PRO A 322 -5.19 16.95 3.73
C PRO A 322 -5.62 18.42 3.81
N GLY A 323 -6.20 18.85 4.94
CA GLY A 323 -6.53 20.26 5.18
C GLY A 323 -5.30 21.17 5.17
N GLN A 324 -4.18 20.71 5.73
CA GLN A 324 -2.91 21.45 5.71
C GLN A 324 -2.34 21.52 4.30
N LEU A 325 -2.31 20.39 3.57
CA LEU A 325 -1.83 20.37 2.17
C LEU A 325 -2.66 21.30 1.28
N LYS A 326 -3.98 21.37 1.49
CA LYS A 326 -4.86 22.33 0.83
C LYS A 326 -4.45 23.78 1.14
N ASP A 327 -4.17 24.10 2.41
CA ASP A 327 -3.76 25.45 2.82
C ASP A 327 -2.41 25.86 2.22
N GLU A 328 -1.46 24.91 2.11
CA GLU A 328 -0.16 25.13 1.47
C GLU A 328 -0.28 25.50 -0.03
N VAL A 329 -1.36 25.10 -0.70
CA VAL A 329 -1.65 25.45 -2.11
C VAL A 329 -2.53 26.70 -2.26
N CYS A 330 -3.28 27.09 -1.20
CA CYS A 330 -4.22 28.19 -1.23
C CYS A 330 -3.59 29.51 -0.78
N SER A 331 -3.01 30.27 -1.71
CA SER A 331 -2.51 31.61 -1.42
C SER A 331 -3.66 32.61 -1.10
N PRO A 332 -3.44 33.61 -0.23
CA PRO A 332 -4.43 34.65 0.07
C PRO A 332 -4.89 35.38 -1.20
N GLY A 333 -6.20 35.35 -1.46
CA GLY A 333 -6.80 35.97 -2.66
C GLY A 333 -6.49 35.26 -3.99
N GLY A 334 -5.83 34.10 -3.96
CA GLY A 334 -5.43 33.35 -5.15
C GLY A 334 -6.57 32.58 -5.84
N THR A 335 -6.24 31.98 -6.98
CA THR A 335 -7.19 31.18 -7.80
C THR A 335 -7.67 29.94 -7.07
N SER A 336 -6.79 29.24 -6.34
CA SER A 336 -7.12 28.02 -5.59
C SER A 336 -8.20 28.26 -4.54
N ILE A 337 -8.09 29.33 -3.73
CA ILE A 337 -9.08 29.61 -2.68
C ILE A 337 -10.42 30.07 -3.27
N ALA A 338 -10.40 30.77 -4.41
CA ALA A 338 -11.62 31.12 -5.14
C ALA A 338 -12.35 29.88 -5.68
N ALA A 339 -11.61 28.88 -6.19
CA ALA A 339 -12.16 27.60 -6.62
C ALA A 339 -12.70 26.79 -5.42
N MET A 340 -11.97 26.71 -4.32
CA MET A 340 -12.43 26.04 -3.09
C MET A 340 -13.76 26.61 -2.60
N LYS A 341 -13.94 27.93 -2.62
CA LYS A 341 -15.22 28.56 -2.27
C LYS A 341 -16.39 28.06 -3.13
N LYS A 342 -16.17 27.74 -4.40
CA LYS A 342 -17.20 27.17 -5.29
C LYS A 342 -17.48 25.71 -4.98
N LEU A 343 -16.44 24.91 -4.73
CA LEU A 343 -16.59 23.50 -4.35
C LEU A 343 -17.35 23.34 -3.02
N GLU A 344 -17.04 24.16 -2.02
CA GLU A 344 -17.74 24.12 -0.72
C GLU A 344 -19.22 24.54 -0.87
N ARG A 345 -19.51 25.54 -1.71
CA ARG A 345 -20.91 25.93 -2.02
C ARG A 345 -21.71 24.81 -2.70
N GLY A 346 -21.05 23.96 -3.49
CA GLY A 346 -21.67 22.82 -4.16
C GLY A 346 -21.77 21.57 -3.29
N GLY A 347 -21.37 21.62 -2.01
CA GLY A 347 -21.43 20.47 -1.12
C GLY A 347 -20.42 19.37 -1.46
N PHE A 348 -19.29 19.69 -2.08
CA PHE A 348 -18.33 18.68 -2.58
C PHE A 348 -17.95 17.62 -1.54
N ARG A 349 -17.71 18.02 -0.28
CA ARG A 349 -17.40 17.08 0.81
C ARG A 349 -18.58 16.19 1.17
N ALA A 350 -19.77 16.77 1.27
CA ALA A 350 -20.99 16.05 1.61
C ALA A 350 -21.28 14.98 0.56
N ASN A 351 -21.20 15.33 -0.73
CA ASN A 351 -21.44 14.37 -1.83
C ASN A 351 -20.50 13.17 -1.80
N LEU A 352 -19.23 13.36 -1.44
CA LEU A 352 -18.27 12.25 -1.31
C LEU A 352 -18.56 11.37 -0.08
N ILE A 353 -18.95 11.97 1.04
CA ILE A 353 -19.34 11.24 2.26
C ILE A 353 -20.58 10.39 1.97
N GLU A 354 -21.60 10.99 1.36
CA GLU A 354 -22.86 10.32 0.97
C GLU A 354 -22.62 9.20 -0.05
N ALA A 355 -21.69 9.37 -0.99
CA ALA A 355 -21.32 8.32 -1.94
C ALA A 355 -20.71 7.09 -1.25
N VAL A 356 -19.84 7.31 -0.26
CA VAL A 356 -19.24 6.22 0.54
C VAL A 356 -20.30 5.54 1.41
N GLU A 357 -21.17 6.33 2.06
CA GLU A 357 -22.28 5.84 2.88
C GLU A 357 -23.25 4.96 2.08
N ALA A 358 -23.68 5.43 0.90
CA ALA A 358 -24.58 4.69 0.02
C ALA A 358 -23.97 3.36 -0.47
N CYS A 359 -22.65 3.35 -0.73
CA CYS A 359 -21.95 2.12 -1.07
C CYS A 359 -21.98 1.11 0.08
N ASN A 360 -21.72 1.57 1.32
CA ASN A 360 -21.66 0.70 2.49
C ASN A 360 -23.01 -0.01 2.74
N ILE A 361 -24.13 0.73 2.62
CA ILE A 361 -25.50 0.18 2.76
C ILE A 361 -25.78 -0.91 1.72
N THR A 362 -25.22 -0.80 0.51
CA THR A 362 -25.47 -1.75 -0.58
C THR A 362 -24.58 -3.01 -0.48
N CYS A 363 -23.50 -2.95 0.30
CA CYS A 363 -22.58 -4.07 0.51
C CYS A 363 -22.97 -4.98 1.69
N SER A 364 -23.70 -4.44 2.68
CA SER A 364 -24.22 -5.16 3.86
C SER A 364 -25.41 -6.07 3.55
#